data_AF-A0A2J6SV28-F1
#
_entry.id   AF-A0A2J6SV28-F1
#
_cell.length_a   1.000
_cell.length_b   1.000
_cell.length_c   1.000
_cell.angle_alpha   90.00
_cell.angle_beta   90.00
_cell.angle_gamma   90.00
#
_symmetry.space_group_name_H-M   'P 1'
#
loop_
_entity.id
_entity.type
_entity.pdbx_description
1 polymer ?
#
loop_
_entity_poly.entity_id
_entity_poly.type
_entity_poly.pdbx_seq_one_letter_code
_entity_poly.pdbx_strand_id
1 'polypeptide(L)'
;MDSAEYGRIAPYVVHSADFGSEPIGDGMDGGGDQFITDLALFRARMNSCGVPAGISEDWDRPDWISGENGVGLTDLGAEAKANSDYCHAHVMPFYHGDMLVNETWSYIQEQIVWVNETVNLPTMITETQWAWAPDSHYPDKSDVGVSQYTEYWKYDDECEFMKEFNMGWFLHAWYGEGTFDIVYDNGSYVIPHWRPRKC
;
A
#
# COMPACT_ATOMS: atom_id res chain seq x y z
N MET A 1 24.71 -8.12 -11.35
CA MET A 1 24.46 -8.59 -12.73
C MET A 1 24.41 -7.34 -13.60
N ASP A 2 25.54 -6.91 -14.15
CA ASP A 2 25.55 -5.75 -15.05
C ASP A 2 25.74 -6.26 -16.48
N SER A 3 24.64 -6.40 -17.21
CA SER A 3 24.77 -6.46 -18.67
C SER A 3 25.03 -5.03 -19.15
N ALA A 4 26.26 -4.76 -19.59
CA ALA A 4 26.73 -3.45 -20.03
C ALA A 4 25.94 -2.87 -21.23
N GLU A 5 25.09 -3.69 -21.85
CA GLU A 5 24.26 -3.37 -23.01
C GLU A 5 23.03 -2.55 -22.63
N TYR A 6 22.34 -2.87 -21.53
CA TYR A 6 21.09 -2.19 -21.13
C TYR A 6 21.30 -1.05 -20.12
N GLY A 7 22.35 -1.10 -19.30
CA GLY A 7 22.60 -0.09 -18.25
C GLY A 7 22.85 1.34 -18.74
N ARG A 8 23.20 1.51 -20.04
CA ARG A 8 23.37 2.84 -20.66
C ARG A 8 22.09 3.41 -21.27
N ILE A 9 21.10 2.57 -21.53
CA ILE A 9 19.88 2.96 -22.27
C ILE A 9 18.76 3.32 -21.28
N ALA A 10 18.69 2.65 -20.14
CA ALA A 10 17.86 3.04 -19.00
C ALA A 10 18.53 2.54 -17.72
N PRO A 11 19.35 3.36 -17.03
CA PRO A 11 19.77 2.98 -15.68
C PRO A 11 18.50 2.76 -14.85
N TYR A 12 18.37 1.61 -14.20
CA TYR A 12 17.29 1.38 -13.26
C TYR A 12 17.30 2.55 -12.25
N VAL A 13 16.20 3.30 -12.20
CA VAL A 13 16.00 4.33 -11.20
C VAL A 13 15.37 3.64 -10.00
N VAL A 14 16.12 3.51 -8.92
CA VAL A 14 15.55 3.11 -7.63
C VAL A 14 14.87 4.34 -7.04
N HIS A 15 13.54 4.33 -7.00
CA HIS A 15 12.75 5.43 -6.44
C HIS A 15 12.86 5.46 -4.90
N SER A 16 12.68 4.31 -4.28
CA SER A 16 12.72 4.08 -2.84
C SER A 16 13.01 2.60 -2.55
N ALA A 17 13.31 2.26 -1.29
CA ALA A 17 13.44 0.88 -0.84
C ALA A 17 12.77 0.68 0.52
N ASP A 18 11.90 -0.32 0.61
CA ASP A 18 11.19 -0.68 1.84
C ASP A 18 11.95 -1.74 2.64
N PHE A 19 11.97 -1.56 3.96
CA PHE A 19 12.42 -2.58 4.91
C PHE A 19 11.26 -3.52 5.26
N GLY A 20 10.82 -4.27 4.25
CA GLY A 20 9.70 -5.20 4.35
C GLY A 20 8.36 -4.65 3.87
N SER A 21 7.44 -5.58 3.67
CA SER A 21 6.02 -5.36 3.38
C SER A 21 5.25 -5.97 4.54
N GLU A 22 4.40 -5.18 5.18
CA GLU A 22 3.73 -5.50 6.45
C GLU A 22 4.65 -5.95 7.59
N PRO A 23 5.87 -5.42 7.74
CA PRO A 23 6.85 -6.01 8.64
C PRO A 23 6.44 -5.94 10.13
N ILE A 24 5.71 -4.90 10.54
CA ILE A 24 5.18 -4.78 11.91
C ILE A 24 3.95 -5.67 12.04
N GLY A 25 3.02 -5.60 11.08
CA GLY A 25 1.79 -6.38 11.05
C GLY A 25 2.03 -7.89 11.12
N ASP A 26 3.09 -8.37 10.45
CA ASP A 26 3.51 -9.78 10.37
C ASP A 26 4.47 -10.19 11.51
N GLY A 27 4.87 -9.26 12.38
CA GLY A 27 5.82 -9.54 13.46
C GLY A 27 7.21 -9.91 12.94
N MET A 28 7.61 -9.34 11.82
CA MET A 28 8.94 -9.53 11.23
C MET A 28 10.01 -8.91 12.13
N ASP A 29 11.22 -9.46 12.03
CA ASP A 29 12.39 -9.02 12.81
C ASP A 29 12.18 -9.04 14.34
N GLY A 30 11.25 -9.87 14.82
CA GLY A 30 10.93 -10.00 16.24
C GLY A 30 10.12 -8.84 16.83
N GLY A 31 9.74 -7.85 16.02
CA GLY A 31 8.93 -6.69 16.41
C GLY A 31 9.60 -5.69 17.36
N GLY A 32 8.93 -4.55 17.59
CA GLY A 32 9.33 -3.55 18.60
C GLY A 32 10.69 -2.88 18.35
N ASP A 33 11.47 -2.70 19.41
CA ASP A 33 12.71 -1.91 19.43
C ASP A 33 13.81 -2.43 18.46
N GLN A 34 13.89 -3.75 18.26
CA GLN A 34 14.90 -4.35 17.38
C GLN A 34 14.60 -3.99 15.91
N PHE A 35 13.35 -4.15 15.50
CA PHE A 35 12.87 -3.74 14.19
C PHE A 35 13.17 -2.25 13.93
N ILE A 36 12.88 -1.38 14.90
CA ILE A 36 13.16 0.06 14.78
C ILE A 36 14.67 0.34 14.65
N THR A 37 15.51 -0.38 15.40
CA THR A 37 16.96 -0.25 15.30
C THR A 37 17.47 -0.63 13.91
N ASP A 38 16.99 -1.74 13.37
CA ASP A 38 17.43 -2.23 12.07
C ASP A 38 16.83 -1.41 10.91
N LEU A 39 15.61 -0.91 11.04
CA LEU A 39 15.03 0.09 10.15
C LEU A 39 15.88 1.37 10.10
N ALA A 40 16.33 1.87 11.26
CA ALA A 40 17.20 3.05 11.32
C ALA A 40 18.54 2.82 10.59
N LEU A 41 19.14 1.65 10.77
CA LEU A 41 20.39 1.24 10.11
C LEU A 41 20.20 1.07 8.60
N PHE A 42 19.12 0.42 8.18
CA PHE A 42 18.72 0.25 6.79
C PHE A 42 18.55 1.63 6.14
N ARG A 43 17.76 2.51 6.75
CA ARG A 43 17.55 3.87 6.26
C ARG A 43 18.86 4.65 6.11
N ALA A 44 19.72 4.63 7.12
CA ALA A 44 21.02 5.29 7.04
C ALA A 44 21.88 4.75 5.88
N ARG A 45 21.83 3.44 5.64
CA ARG A 45 22.56 2.80 4.54
C ARG A 45 22.01 3.20 3.18
N MET A 46 20.70 3.13 2.98
CA MET A 46 20.05 3.50 1.71
C MET A 46 20.24 4.98 1.40
N ASN A 47 20.09 5.86 2.40
CA ASN A 47 20.34 7.29 2.24
C ASN A 47 21.80 7.61 1.88
N SER A 48 22.78 6.82 2.33
CA SER A 48 24.18 6.96 1.89
C SER A 48 24.38 6.69 0.38
N CYS A 49 23.43 5.99 -0.25
CA CYS A 49 23.38 5.73 -1.68
C CYS A 49 22.41 6.67 -2.43
N GLY A 50 21.79 7.65 -1.74
CA GLY A 50 20.82 8.56 -2.34
C GLY A 50 19.45 7.93 -2.61
N VAL A 51 19.13 6.83 -1.93
CA VAL A 51 17.84 6.13 -2.04
C VAL A 51 17.04 6.33 -0.75
N PRO A 52 15.84 6.97 -0.81
CA PRO A 52 14.94 7.06 0.33
C PRO A 52 14.54 5.68 0.84
N ALA A 53 14.34 5.56 2.15
CA ALA A 53 13.98 4.29 2.77
C ALA A 53 12.88 4.44 3.83
N GLY A 54 12.11 3.37 4.01
CA GLY A 54 10.98 3.32 4.91
C GLY A 54 10.43 1.90 5.01
N ILE A 55 9.13 1.78 5.23
CA ILE A 55 8.38 0.53 5.28
C ILE A 55 7.11 0.66 4.45
N SER A 56 6.64 -0.46 3.90
CA SER A 56 5.31 -0.61 3.30
C SER A 56 4.41 -1.34 4.30
N GLU A 57 3.35 -0.70 4.79
CA GLU A 57 2.64 -1.18 5.98
C GLU A 57 1.18 -0.69 6.08
N ASP A 58 0.35 -1.37 6.87
CA ASP A 58 -0.99 -0.94 7.28
C ASP A 58 -0.94 0.14 8.38
N TRP A 59 -0.48 1.34 8.00
CA TRP A 59 -0.25 2.45 8.94
C TRP A 59 -1.45 2.83 9.80
N ASP A 60 -2.67 2.55 9.34
CA ASP A 60 -3.91 2.83 10.05
C ASP A 60 -4.34 1.73 11.02
N ARG A 61 -3.62 0.59 11.12
CA ARG A 61 -3.94 -0.52 12.02
C ARG A 61 -4.03 -0.05 13.48
N PRO A 62 -5.25 -0.04 14.07
CA PRO A 62 -5.46 0.43 15.43
C PRO A 62 -4.71 -0.39 16.46
N ASP A 63 -4.26 0.29 17.51
CA ASP A 63 -3.54 -0.27 18.67
C ASP A 63 -2.15 -0.84 18.36
N TRP A 64 -1.67 -0.74 17.11
CA TRP A 64 -0.36 -1.21 16.67
C TRP A 64 0.50 -0.05 16.20
N ILE A 65 0.15 0.54 15.06
CA ILE A 65 0.84 1.71 14.49
C ILE A 65 0.02 2.96 14.73
N SER A 66 -1.27 2.92 14.42
CA SER A 66 -2.20 3.97 14.81
C SER A 66 -2.65 3.77 16.25
N GLY A 67 -2.92 4.87 16.95
CA GLY A 67 -3.37 4.85 18.34
C GLY A 67 -4.76 4.24 18.50
N GLU A 68 -5.28 4.30 19.72
CA GLU A 68 -6.61 3.77 20.05
C GLU A 68 -7.67 4.39 19.12
N ASN A 69 -8.49 3.52 18.50
CA ASN A 69 -9.49 3.90 17.50
C ASN A 69 -8.93 4.70 16.29
N GLY A 70 -7.67 4.48 15.93
CA GLY A 70 -7.02 5.19 14.81
C GLY A 70 -6.70 6.65 15.12
N VAL A 71 -6.60 7.05 16.40
CA VAL A 71 -6.27 8.44 16.76
C VAL A 71 -4.77 8.59 16.97
N GLY A 72 -4.10 9.30 16.06
CA GLY A 72 -2.65 9.54 16.16
C GLY A 72 -1.82 8.27 15.94
N LEU A 73 -0.52 8.35 16.24
CA LEU A 73 0.38 7.20 16.22
C LEU A 73 0.59 6.66 17.64
N THR A 74 0.83 5.36 17.76
CA THR A 74 1.44 4.76 18.95
C THR A 74 2.91 5.19 19.07
N ASP A 75 3.57 4.84 20.17
CA ASP A 75 5.03 5.04 20.31
C ASP A 75 5.78 4.30 19.19
N LEU A 76 5.40 3.05 18.89
CA LEU A 76 5.99 2.27 17.79
C LEU A 76 5.76 2.95 16.43
N GLY A 77 4.53 3.42 16.16
CA GLY A 77 4.23 4.13 14.92
C GLY A 77 5.01 5.44 14.78
N ALA A 78 5.20 6.17 15.88
CA ALA A 78 6.01 7.39 15.90
C ALA A 78 7.50 7.09 15.64
N GLU A 79 8.02 5.99 16.16
CA GLU A 79 9.40 5.55 15.91
C GLU A 79 9.60 5.04 14.47
N ALA A 80 8.64 4.29 13.93
CA ALA A 80 8.65 3.85 12.53
C ALA A 80 8.63 5.06 11.58
N LYS A 81 7.76 6.05 11.86
CA LYS A 81 7.73 7.34 11.16
C LYS A 81 9.06 8.08 11.25
N ALA A 82 9.66 8.16 12.44
CA ALA A 82 10.94 8.85 12.63
C ALA A 82 12.10 8.19 11.85
N ASN A 83 11.97 6.91 11.54
CA ASN A 83 12.94 6.11 10.79
C ASN A 83 12.51 5.81 9.35
N SER A 84 11.56 6.58 8.80
CA SER A 84 11.12 6.49 7.41
C SER A 84 11.22 7.85 6.69
N ASP A 85 11.59 7.83 5.42
CA ASP A 85 11.63 9.04 4.56
C ASP A 85 10.30 9.31 3.83
N TYR A 86 9.41 8.32 3.81
CA TYR A 86 8.11 8.31 3.15
C TYR A 86 7.15 7.38 3.91
N CYS A 87 5.88 7.39 3.50
CA CYS A 87 4.86 6.44 3.95
C CYS A 87 4.37 5.63 2.73
N HIS A 88 4.75 4.37 2.66
CA HIS A 88 4.12 3.42 1.76
C HIS A 88 3.00 2.73 2.54
N ALA A 89 1.75 2.97 2.13
CA ALA A 89 0.57 2.64 2.91
C ALA A 89 -0.25 1.51 2.28
N HIS A 90 -0.66 0.57 3.12
CA HIS A 90 -1.58 -0.50 2.78
C HIS A 90 -2.98 -0.07 3.23
N VAL A 91 -3.81 0.38 2.30
CA VAL A 91 -5.18 0.81 2.56
C VAL A 91 -6.11 -0.28 2.04
N MET A 92 -6.48 -1.24 2.88
CA MET A 92 -7.01 -2.54 2.41
C MET A 92 -8.48 -2.76 2.80
N PRO A 93 -9.45 -2.10 2.13
CA PRO A 93 -10.86 -2.16 2.49
C PRO A 93 -11.43 -3.59 2.49
N PHE A 94 -10.92 -4.49 1.64
CA PHE A 94 -11.37 -5.88 1.61
C PHE A 94 -11.21 -6.60 2.96
N TYR A 95 -10.17 -6.25 3.74
CA TYR A 95 -9.90 -6.83 5.06
C TYR A 95 -10.76 -6.25 6.19
N HIS A 96 -11.71 -5.37 5.86
CA HIS A 96 -12.78 -4.97 6.75
C HIS A 96 -14.01 -5.82 6.44
N GLY A 97 -14.13 -6.97 7.11
CA GLY A 97 -15.03 -8.07 6.72
C GLY A 97 -16.47 -7.68 6.31
N ASP A 98 -17.11 -6.78 7.03
CA ASP A 98 -18.48 -6.33 6.76
C ASP A 98 -18.60 -5.18 5.75
N MET A 99 -17.48 -4.58 5.34
CA MET A 99 -17.46 -3.47 4.38
C MET A 99 -17.96 -3.93 3.01
N LEU A 100 -18.74 -3.08 2.36
CA LEU A 100 -19.25 -3.24 1.01
C LEU A 100 -18.41 -2.43 0.01
N VAL A 101 -18.42 -2.83 -1.26
CA VAL A 101 -17.62 -2.22 -2.32
C VAL A 101 -17.95 -0.75 -2.53
N ASN A 102 -19.20 -0.35 -2.27
CA ASN A 102 -19.63 1.03 -2.40
C ASN A 102 -19.22 1.92 -1.21
N GLU A 103 -18.65 1.34 -0.16
CA GLU A 103 -18.13 2.05 1.02
C GLU A 103 -16.62 2.27 0.93
N THR A 104 -15.93 1.56 0.04
CA THR A 104 -14.46 1.49 0.01
C THR A 104 -13.81 2.83 -0.26
N TRP A 105 -14.38 3.65 -1.14
CA TRP A 105 -13.78 4.95 -1.48
C TRP A 105 -13.92 5.98 -0.37
N SER A 106 -15.03 5.97 0.36
CA SER A 106 -15.17 6.78 1.57
C SER A 106 -14.09 6.40 2.58
N TYR A 107 -13.88 5.09 2.81
CA TYR A 107 -12.81 4.60 3.67
C TYR A 107 -11.41 5.01 3.15
N ILE A 108 -11.10 4.79 1.87
CA ILE A 108 -9.80 5.16 1.29
C ILE A 108 -9.55 6.67 1.45
N GLN A 109 -10.55 7.51 1.20
CA GLN A 109 -10.42 8.97 1.38
C GLN A 109 -10.17 9.34 2.85
N GLU A 110 -10.87 8.72 3.79
CA GLU A 110 -10.63 8.88 5.23
C GLU A 110 -9.19 8.50 5.60
N GLN A 111 -8.67 7.40 5.04
CA GLN A 111 -7.30 6.96 5.26
C GLN A 111 -6.28 7.92 4.65
N ILE A 112 -6.52 8.44 3.44
CA ILE A 112 -5.65 9.44 2.81
C ILE A 112 -5.56 10.69 3.69
N VAL A 113 -6.69 11.19 4.19
CA VAL A 113 -6.73 12.34 5.10
C VAL A 113 -5.94 12.03 6.37
N TRP A 114 -6.20 10.86 6.98
CA TRP A 114 -5.55 10.47 8.21
C TRP A 114 -4.03 10.34 8.06
N VAL A 115 -3.54 9.63 7.02
CA VAL A 115 -2.11 9.47 6.77
C VAL A 115 -1.46 10.82 6.51
N ASN A 116 -2.11 11.69 5.74
CA ASN A 116 -1.59 13.02 5.44
C ASN A 116 -1.48 13.91 6.70
N GLU A 117 -2.46 13.86 7.60
CA GLU A 117 -2.47 14.68 8.83
C GLU A 117 -1.59 14.09 9.94
N THR A 118 -1.56 12.76 10.07
CA THR A 118 -0.96 12.05 11.20
C THR A 118 0.46 11.58 10.89
N VAL A 119 0.64 10.84 9.79
CA VAL A 119 1.96 10.37 9.36
C VAL A 119 2.73 11.53 8.72
N ASN A 120 2.09 12.31 7.84
CA ASN A 120 2.64 13.54 7.25
C ASN A 120 4.05 13.35 6.66
N LEU A 121 4.20 12.29 5.86
CA LEU A 121 5.37 12.01 5.03
C LEU A 121 4.91 11.98 3.56
N PRO A 122 5.82 12.12 2.58
CA PRO A 122 5.49 11.81 1.19
C PRO A 122 4.87 10.41 1.11
N THR A 123 3.67 10.28 0.58
CA THR A 123 2.88 9.06 0.70
C THR A 123 2.53 8.44 -0.65
N MET A 124 2.59 7.12 -0.71
CA MET A 124 2.05 6.31 -1.80
C MET A 124 1.21 5.18 -1.20
N ILE A 125 0.01 4.96 -1.73
CA ILE A 125 -0.74 3.73 -1.44
C ILE A 125 -0.08 2.61 -2.24
N THR A 126 0.64 1.73 -1.57
CA THR A 126 1.40 0.63 -2.20
C THR A 126 0.61 -0.67 -2.25
N GLU A 127 -0.43 -0.79 -1.42
CA GLU A 127 -1.33 -1.93 -1.45
C GLU A 127 -2.76 -1.51 -1.13
N THR A 128 -3.69 -2.05 -1.91
CA THR A 128 -5.13 -1.83 -1.80
C THR A 128 -5.82 -2.82 -2.75
N GLN A 129 -6.91 -3.45 -2.31
CA GLN A 129 -7.55 -4.49 -3.10
C GLN A 129 -9.03 -4.65 -2.80
N TRP A 130 -9.70 -5.26 -3.78
CA TRP A 130 -11.00 -5.89 -3.68
C TRP A 130 -10.97 -7.20 -4.46
N ALA A 131 -11.78 -8.20 -4.10
CA ALA A 131 -11.77 -9.48 -4.81
C ALA A 131 -12.87 -9.57 -5.88
N TRP A 132 -12.56 -10.17 -7.03
CA TRP A 132 -13.54 -10.46 -8.09
C TRP A 132 -14.30 -11.79 -7.87
N ALA A 133 -13.97 -12.54 -6.82
CA ALA A 133 -14.65 -13.74 -6.36
C ALA A 133 -14.37 -13.95 -4.86
N PRO A 134 -15.09 -14.84 -4.15
CA PRO A 134 -14.79 -15.14 -2.76
C PRO A 134 -13.34 -15.57 -2.57
N ASP A 135 -12.74 -15.12 -1.48
CA ASP A 135 -11.34 -15.38 -1.14
C ASP A 135 -11.23 -16.19 0.17
N SER A 136 -10.09 -16.83 0.41
CA SER A 136 -9.80 -17.55 1.65
C SER A 136 -9.92 -16.71 2.94
N HIS A 137 -9.66 -15.40 2.86
CA HIS A 137 -9.83 -14.47 3.98
C HIS A 137 -11.31 -14.27 4.35
N TYR A 138 -12.22 -14.27 3.36
CA TYR A 138 -13.66 -14.19 3.55
C TYR A 138 -14.42 -15.09 2.57
N PRO A 139 -14.52 -16.40 2.85
CA PRO A 139 -15.08 -17.37 1.91
C PRO A 139 -16.57 -17.15 1.64
N ASP A 140 -17.26 -16.49 2.57
CA ASP A 140 -18.70 -16.22 2.49
C ASP A 140 -19.03 -14.76 2.11
N LYS A 141 -18.02 -13.94 1.74
CA LYS A 141 -18.27 -12.54 1.34
C LYS A 141 -19.12 -12.53 0.07
N SER A 142 -20.30 -11.94 0.16
CA SER A 142 -21.27 -11.89 -0.93
C SER A 142 -21.04 -10.70 -1.87
N ASP A 143 -20.41 -9.63 -1.39
CA ASP A 143 -20.15 -8.42 -2.16
C ASP A 143 -18.81 -8.48 -2.89
N VAL A 144 -18.70 -9.50 -3.72
CA VAL A 144 -17.57 -9.80 -4.59
C VAL A 144 -18.10 -10.20 -5.97
N GLY A 145 -17.28 -10.03 -6.99
CA GLY A 145 -17.70 -10.26 -8.37
C GLY A 145 -17.03 -9.29 -9.32
N VAL A 146 -17.05 -9.59 -10.62
CA VAL A 146 -16.46 -8.70 -11.63
C VAL A 146 -17.12 -7.31 -11.60
N SER A 147 -18.42 -7.22 -11.30
CA SER A 147 -19.12 -5.93 -11.18
C SER A 147 -18.57 -5.10 -10.02
N GLN A 148 -18.49 -5.69 -8.83
CA GLN A 148 -17.92 -5.08 -7.63
C GLN A 148 -16.45 -4.70 -7.84
N TYR A 149 -15.66 -5.63 -8.36
CA TYR A 149 -14.25 -5.38 -8.66
C TYR A 149 -14.07 -4.20 -9.63
N THR A 150 -14.92 -4.10 -10.66
CA THR A 150 -14.91 -2.95 -11.58
C THR A 150 -15.36 -1.67 -10.90
N GLU A 151 -16.29 -1.74 -9.94
CA GLU A 151 -16.74 -0.60 -9.14
C GLU A 151 -15.64 -0.06 -8.23
N TYR A 152 -14.88 -0.96 -7.61
CA TYR A 152 -13.75 -0.63 -6.76
C TYR A 152 -12.63 0.11 -7.54
N TRP A 153 -12.19 -0.42 -8.68
CA TRP A 153 -11.07 0.13 -9.45
C TRP A 153 -11.38 1.42 -10.26
N LYS A 154 -12.34 2.23 -9.82
CA LYS A 154 -12.68 3.56 -10.39
C LYS A 154 -11.74 4.69 -9.93
N TYR A 155 -10.44 4.41 -9.82
CA TYR A 155 -9.41 5.38 -9.40
C TYR A 155 -9.42 6.68 -10.21
N ASP A 156 -9.81 6.61 -11.47
CA ASP A 156 -9.91 7.77 -12.34
C ASP A 156 -10.90 8.83 -11.81
N ASP A 157 -11.98 8.41 -11.16
CA ASP A 157 -12.98 9.32 -10.59
C ASP A 157 -12.39 10.10 -9.39
N GLU A 158 -11.36 9.55 -8.76
CA GLU A 158 -10.77 10.01 -7.51
C GLU A 158 -9.43 10.75 -7.68
N CYS A 159 -8.89 10.86 -8.90
CA CYS A 159 -7.57 11.49 -9.06
C CYS A 159 -7.50 12.94 -8.58
N GLU A 160 -8.56 13.73 -8.67
CA GLU A 160 -8.47 15.13 -8.22
C GLU A 160 -8.36 15.21 -6.70
N PHE A 161 -9.03 14.30 -5.99
CA PHE A 161 -8.85 14.13 -4.55
C PHE A 161 -7.43 13.65 -4.24
N MET A 162 -6.94 12.59 -4.91
CA MET A 162 -5.57 12.12 -4.69
C MET A 162 -4.51 13.21 -4.97
N LYS A 163 -4.73 14.06 -5.98
CA LYS A 163 -3.83 15.21 -6.28
C LYS A 163 -3.87 16.28 -5.21
N GLU A 164 -5.03 16.56 -4.60
CA GLU A 164 -5.16 17.50 -3.48
C GLU A 164 -4.23 17.12 -2.33
N PHE A 165 -4.12 15.82 -2.05
CA PHE A 165 -3.26 15.25 -1.01
C PHE A 165 -1.87 14.84 -1.51
N ASN A 166 -1.55 15.06 -2.79
CA ASN A 166 -0.30 14.61 -3.43
C ASN A 166 -0.02 13.10 -3.19
N MET A 167 -1.08 12.30 -3.31
CA MET A 167 -1.06 10.86 -3.04
C MET A 167 -0.69 10.07 -4.31
N GLY A 168 0.39 9.29 -4.24
CA GLY A 168 0.71 8.30 -5.26
C GLY A 168 -0.04 6.99 -5.03
N TRP A 169 -0.09 6.13 -6.05
CA TRP A 169 -0.60 4.77 -5.91
C TRP A 169 0.21 3.76 -6.74
N PHE A 170 0.32 2.54 -6.23
CA PHE A 170 0.94 1.40 -6.86
C PHE A 170 -0.01 0.20 -6.80
N LEU A 171 -0.06 -0.58 -7.88
CA LEU A 171 -0.97 -1.70 -8.04
C LEU A 171 -0.33 -3.00 -7.58
N HIS A 172 -0.54 -3.34 -6.30
CA HIS A 172 -0.18 -4.64 -5.74
C HIS A 172 -0.90 -5.80 -6.45
N ALA A 173 -2.17 -5.61 -6.80
CA ALA A 173 -3.06 -6.64 -7.31
C ALA A 173 -2.88 -6.99 -8.81
N TRP A 174 -1.68 -6.88 -9.38
CA TRP A 174 -1.51 -7.12 -10.82
C TRP A 174 -1.66 -8.60 -11.22
N TYR A 175 -0.94 -9.50 -10.55
CA TYR A 175 -0.94 -10.95 -10.79
C TYR A 175 -0.27 -11.71 -9.63
N GLY A 176 -0.81 -12.87 -9.26
CA GLY A 176 -0.23 -13.77 -8.25
C GLY A 176 -0.98 -13.81 -6.90
N GLU A 177 -2.00 -12.97 -6.74
CA GLU A 177 -2.81 -12.78 -5.53
C GLU A 177 -4.21 -13.45 -5.65
N GLY A 178 -4.42 -14.26 -6.68
CA GLY A 178 -5.64 -15.07 -6.84
C GLY A 178 -6.84 -14.21 -7.21
N THR A 179 -7.85 -14.12 -6.34
CA THR A 179 -9.08 -13.39 -6.64
C THR A 179 -8.95 -11.88 -6.52
N PHE A 180 -7.78 -11.39 -6.10
CA PHE A 180 -7.44 -9.96 -6.18
C PHE A 180 -6.88 -9.56 -7.54
N ASP A 181 -6.37 -10.51 -8.33
CA ASP A 181 -5.60 -10.22 -9.54
C ASP A 181 -6.37 -9.44 -10.61
N ILE A 182 -5.73 -8.45 -11.21
CA ILE A 182 -6.20 -7.73 -12.40
C ILE A 182 -6.10 -8.62 -13.65
N VAL A 183 -5.08 -9.48 -13.70
CA VAL A 183 -4.78 -10.38 -14.81
C VAL A 183 -5.07 -11.81 -14.40
N TYR A 184 -5.95 -12.50 -15.12
CA TYR A 184 -6.18 -13.93 -14.95
C TYR A 184 -4.95 -14.75 -15.42
N ASP A 185 -4.84 -16.00 -14.94
CA ASP A 185 -3.81 -16.97 -15.37
C ASP A 185 -3.71 -17.19 -16.88
N ASN A 186 -4.80 -16.97 -17.61
CA ASN A 186 -4.85 -17.09 -19.06
C ASN A 186 -4.35 -15.82 -19.80
N GLY A 187 -3.88 -14.80 -19.07
CA GLY A 187 -3.40 -13.52 -19.60
C GLY A 187 -4.49 -12.53 -20.00
N SER A 188 -5.77 -12.86 -19.77
CA SER A 188 -6.89 -11.93 -19.94
C SER A 188 -7.09 -11.07 -18.70
N TYR A 189 -7.74 -9.92 -18.85
CA TYR A 189 -7.99 -8.98 -17.76
C TYR A 189 -9.37 -9.18 -17.15
N VAL A 190 -9.50 -9.03 -15.83
CA VAL A 190 -10.79 -9.01 -15.13
C VAL A 190 -11.65 -7.84 -15.61
N ILE A 191 -11.03 -6.65 -15.71
CA ILE A 191 -11.64 -5.44 -16.26
C ILE A 191 -11.14 -5.30 -17.71
N PRO A 192 -11.98 -5.57 -18.73
CA PRO A 192 -11.54 -5.51 -20.11
C PRO A 192 -11.09 -4.09 -20.49
N HIS A 193 -9.93 -3.98 -21.13
CA HIS A 193 -9.37 -2.71 -21.62
C HIS A 193 -9.11 -1.64 -20.55
N TRP A 194 -8.91 -2.05 -19.30
CA TRP A 194 -8.62 -1.12 -18.21
C TRP A 194 -7.34 -0.31 -18.48
N ARG A 195 -7.48 1.01 -18.40
CA ARG A 195 -6.44 2.00 -18.69
C ARG A 195 -6.65 3.21 -17.78
N PRO A 196 -6.28 3.13 -16.50
CA PRO A 196 -6.46 4.23 -15.58
C PRO A 196 -5.64 5.44 -16.04
N ARG A 197 -6.17 6.64 -15.83
CA ARG A 197 -5.46 7.89 -16.10
C ARG A 197 -4.30 8.05 -15.11
N LYS A 198 -3.27 8.76 -15.56
CA LYS A 198 -2.23 9.22 -14.65
C LYS A 198 -2.81 10.34 -13.79
N CYS A 199 -3.16 9.99 -12.56
CA CYS A 199 -3.14 10.90 -11.43
C CYS A 199 -1.66 11.14 -11.08
#